data_AF-A0A4Q4URU8-F1
#
_entry.id   AF-A0A4Q4URU8-F1
#
_cell.length_a   1.000
_cell.length_b   1.000
_cell.length_c   1.000
_cell.angle_alpha   90.00
_cell.angle_beta   90.00
_cell.angle_gamma   90.00
#
_symmetry.space_group_name_H-M   'P 1'
#
loop_
_entity.id
_entity.type
_entity.pdbx_description
1 polymer ?
#
loop_
_entity_poly.entity_id
_entity_poly.type
_entity_poly.pdbx_seq_one_letter_code
_entity_poly.pdbx_strand_id
1 'polypeptide(L)'
;MSFFNQLKNKAEELLPFGQNRGQQGSGSSPHQNYPSRSYQHPPPGQWQQPPPGQWQQPPPGQWQQPPPGQWYQPPPGQWHPPPAGQWQQPPPGQWQRPPPEQWQQTRPPPPPPPYGSRPNDAPPPVPTSSRPGETSPAAQGPGVYWRPNFSAGIPVSEEFEQKQGHGDPWGWGNNELQNYTAEPSNSFYTPDGKLVLRAVSRPAHPDPEARWTSARLVSRRTLARPDGCLTAWLTLPCAEGIWPAFWMLPREPFVWPHEGEVDIAETWNGDCQNHSCLHWGFFTPEDAPKHLVRQTHVPDMARRPVRFDFAWRCGGTGIRGEDGKSAGGGRLMWYVDGRPVMRNIMPPGTRPIEDWCILLNVAMGGNVCQGKEPREGAYDLVVHGLQLAEAPEGGWGRFENDWHHCVDGAVM
;
A
#
# COMPACT_ATOMS: atom_id res chain seq x y z
N MET A 1 -9.89 -7.31 -0.53
CA MET A 1 -10.68 -7.65 0.66
C MET A 1 -9.81 -7.40 1.89
N SER A 2 -10.10 -6.40 2.73
CA SER A 2 -9.38 -6.14 3.99
C SER A 2 -10.16 -5.22 4.93
N PHE A 3 -9.97 -5.42 6.23
CA PHE A 3 -10.08 -4.46 7.34
C PHE A 3 -11.29 -4.61 8.29
N PHE A 4 -12.56 -4.20 8.04
CA PHE A 4 -13.58 -4.23 9.13
C PHE A 4 -14.98 -4.72 8.73
N ASN A 5 -15.11 -6.00 8.40
CA ASN A 5 -16.43 -6.65 8.41
C ASN A 5 -16.69 -7.55 9.63
N GLN A 6 -15.74 -7.72 10.55
CA GLN A 6 -15.88 -8.74 11.61
C GLN A 6 -16.14 -8.21 13.03
N LEU A 7 -16.07 -6.91 13.29
CA LEU A 7 -16.31 -6.36 14.64
C LEU A 7 -17.77 -5.99 14.95
N LYS A 8 -18.70 -6.01 13.97
CA LYS A 8 -20.10 -5.63 14.21
C LYS A 8 -21.03 -6.77 14.65
N ASN A 9 -20.65 -8.04 14.52
CA ASN A 9 -21.55 -9.17 14.85
C ASN A 9 -21.40 -9.74 16.27
N LYS A 10 -20.67 -9.09 17.19
CA LYS A 10 -20.51 -9.59 18.57
C LYS A 10 -20.69 -8.56 19.70
N ALA A 11 -21.10 -7.33 19.39
CA ALA A 11 -21.30 -6.29 20.42
C ALA A 11 -22.76 -6.12 20.89
N GLU A 12 -23.73 -6.86 20.32
CA GLU A 12 -25.15 -6.72 20.69
C GLU A 12 -25.69 -7.83 21.63
N GLU A 13 -24.84 -8.70 22.17
CA GLU A 13 -25.30 -9.79 23.08
C GLU A 13 -24.92 -9.62 24.56
N LEU A 14 -24.47 -8.44 25.00
CA LEU A 14 -24.17 -8.20 26.42
C LEU A 14 -24.81 -6.91 26.96
N LEU A 15 -26.08 -7.08 27.37
CA LEU A 15 -26.88 -6.36 28.39
C LEU A 15 -27.12 -4.85 28.24
N PRO A 16 -28.34 -4.37 28.55
CA PRO A 16 -28.51 -3.65 29.83
C PRO A 16 -29.91 -3.87 30.47
N PHE A 17 -30.04 -4.08 31.78
CA PHE A 17 -30.40 -3.10 32.86
C PHE A 17 -31.02 -3.98 33.99
N GLY A 18 -30.96 -3.71 35.30
CA GLY A 18 -30.60 -2.52 36.04
C GLY A 18 -30.59 -2.76 37.56
N GLN A 19 -30.49 -1.64 38.29
CA GLN A 19 -30.32 -1.45 39.73
C GLN A 19 -31.45 -2.04 40.62
N ASN A 20 -31.13 -2.55 41.82
CA ASN A 20 -31.26 -1.86 43.13
C ASN A 20 -31.28 -2.82 44.35
N ARG A 21 -30.64 -2.36 45.43
CA ARG A 21 -30.90 -2.57 46.89
C ARG A 21 -31.17 -3.97 47.46
N GLY A 22 -30.32 -4.34 48.43
CA GLY A 22 -30.77 -4.43 49.83
C GLY A 22 -30.85 -5.82 50.49
N GLN A 23 -30.12 -5.91 51.60
CA GLN A 23 -30.36 -6.74 52.81
C GLN A 23 -29.87 -8.19 52.90
N GLN A 24 -29.41 -8.43 54.13
CA GLN A 24 -28.84 -9.62 54.75
C GLN A 24 -29.84 -10.78 54.85
N GLY A 25 -29.34 -12.01 54.96
CA GLY A 25 -30.14 -13.14 55.43
C GLY A 25 -29.48 -14.50 55.25
N SER A 26 -28.90 -15.01 56.33
CA SER A 26 -28.50 -16.40 56.54
C SER A 26 -29.71 -17.35 56.62
N GLY A 27 -29.58 -18.60 56.14
CA GLY A 27 -30.39 -19.72 56.67
C GLY A 27 -30.85 -20.78 55.68
N SER A 28 -30.34 -22.01 55.89
CA SER A 28 -31.05 -23.31 55.91
C SER A 28 -32.00 -23.74 54.76
N SER A 29 -31.64 -24.88 54.14
CA SER A 29 -32.48 -25.94 53.54
C SER A 29 -33.75 -26.27 54.37
N PRO A 30 -34.87 -26.84 53.82
CA PRO A 30 -34.87 -28.10 53.05
C PRO A 30 -35.94 -28.33 51.94
N HIS A 31 -35.69 -29.41 51.19
CA HIS A 31 -36.55 -30.24 50.32
C HIS A 31 -38.04 -29.92 50.13
N GLN A 32 -38.49 -29.94 48.86
CA GLN A 32 -39.69 -30.67 48.42
C GLN A 32 -39.74 -30.88 46.87
N ASN A 33 -40.23 -32.07 46.49
CA ASN A 33 -40.39 -32.64 45.14
C ASN A 33 -41.39 -31.90 44.23
N TYR A 34 -41.18 -31.98 42.91
CA TYR A 34 -42.21 -32.16 41.83
C TYR A 34 -41.51 -32.41 40.46
N PRO A 35 -42.20 -32.88 39.39
CA PRO A 35 -41.86 -34.14 38.73
C PRO A 35 -41.26 -34.02 37.32
N SER A 36 -40.86 -35.19 36.82
CA SER A 36 -40.29 -35.57 35.54
C SER A 36 -41.02 -35.02 34.29
N ARG A 37 -40.23 -34.48 33.33
CA ARG A 37 -40.51 -34.58 31.89
C ARG A 37 -39.23 -34.88 31.11
N SER A 38 -39.39 -35.88 30.25
CA SER A 38 -38.41 -36.54 29.38
C SER A 38 -37.85 -35.66 28.28
N TYR A 39 -36.53 -35.74 28.08
CA TYR A 39 -35.85 -35.31 26.84
C TYR A 39 -35.95 -36.43 25.79
N GLN A 40 -36.50 -36.12 24.62
CA GLN A 40 -36.44 -36.97 23.43
C GLN A 40 -35.41 -36.39 22.44
N HIS A 41 -34.47 -37.23 22.02
CA HIS A 41 -33.53 -36.96 20.93
C HIS A 41 -34.22 -37.14 19.55
N PRO A 42 -33.92 -36.31 18.53
CA PRO A 42 -34.29 -36.62 17.17
C PRO A 42 -33.26 -37.56 16.47
N PRO A 43 -33.71 -38.44 15.56
CA PRO A 43 -32.87 -39.42 14.85
C PRO A 43 -32.12 -38.84 13.62
N PRO A 44 -31.11 -39.55 13.09
CA PRO A 44 -30.26 -39.05 11.99
C PRO A 44 -30.94 -39.18 10.61
N GLY A 45 -30.88 -38.11 9.80
CA GLY A 45 -31.38 -38.07 8.43
C GLY A 45 -30.38 -38.60 7.40
N GLN A 46 -30.88 -39.40 6.45
CA GLN A 46 -30.15 -39.97 5.30
C GLN A 46 -30.07 -38.98 4.13
N TRP A 47 -28.95 -38.98 3.40
CA TRP A 47 -28.74 -38.18 2.19
C TRP A 47 -29.10 -38.97 0.92
N GLN A 48 -29.85 -38.37 -0.02
CA GLN A 48 -30.05 -38.86 -1.39
C GLN A 48 -29.53 -37.82 -2.41
N GLN A 49 -28.91 -38.29 -3.49
CA GLN A 49 -28.38 -37.44 -4.59
C GLN A 49 -29.41 -37.26 -5.73
N PRO A 50 -29.47 -36.09 -6.39
CA PRO A 50 -30.26 -35.90 -7.61
C PRO A 50 -29.47 -36.25 -8.90
N PRO A 51 -30.15 -36.63 -10.00
CA PRO A 51 -29.53 -37.08 -11.25
C PRO A 51 -28.97 -35.94 -12.11
N PRO A 52 -28.01 -36.20 -13.03
CA PRO A 52 -27.38 -35.17 -13.85
C PRO A 52 -28.30 -34.66 -14.98
N GLY A 53 -28.54 -33.34 -15.01
CA GLY A 53 -29.28 -32.64 -16.07
C GLY A 53 -28.36 -31.99 -17.10
N GLN A 54 -28.74 -32.10 -18.37
CA GLN A 54 -28.06 -31.57 -19.57
C GLN A 54 -28.26 -30.05 -19.71
N TRP A 55 -27.21 -29.32 -20.11
CA TRP A 55 -27.31 -27.88 -20.40
C TRP A 55 -27.60 -27.63 -21.89
N GLN A 56 -28.69 -26.92 -22.19
CA GLN A 56 -28.91 -26.25 -23.48
C GLN A 56 -28.75 -24.73 -23.30
N GLN A 57 -28.10 -24.06 -24.26
CA GLN A 57 -27.90 -22.60 -24.25
C GLN A 57 -29.11 -21.86 -24.82
N PRO A 58 -29.57 -20.74 -24.22
CA PRO A 58 -30.52 -19.84 -24.85
C PRO A 58 -29.81 -18.81 -25.77
N PRO A 59 -30.47 -18.32 -26.84
CA PRO A 59 -29.88 -17.40 -27.81
C PRO A 59 -29.70 -15.98 -27.25
N PRO A 60 -28.79 -15.16 -27.82
CA PRO A 60 -28.39 -13.89 -27.24
C PRO A 60 -29.41 -12.77 -27.52
N GLY A 61 -29.80 -12.05 -26.47
CA GLY A 61 -30.44 -10.73 -26.56
C GLY A 61 -31.78 -10.62 -25.84
N GLN A 62 -31.75 -10.32 -24.54
CA GLN A 62 -32.67 -9.46 -23.77
C GLN A 62 -32.39 -9.66 -22.28
N TRP A 63 -31.82 -8.66 -21.60
CA TRP A 63 -31.70 -8.66 -20.15
C TRP A 63 -32.77 -7.75 -19.55
N GLN A 64 -33.75 -8.34 -18.87
CA GLN A 64 -34.58 -7.64 -17.88
C GLN A 64 -34.04 -7.96 -16.49
N GLN A 65 -34.00 -6.96 -15.61
CA GLN A 65 -33.50 -7.12 -14.24
C GLN A 65 -34.52 -7.83 -13.33
N PRO A 66 -34.13 -8.83 -12.52
CA PRO A 66 -34.96 -9.33 -11.43
C PRO A 66 -34.87 -8.42 -10.19
N PRO A 67 -35.93 -8.33 -9.36
CA PRO A 67 -35.95 -7.47 -8.17
C PRO A 67 -34.97 -7.95 -7.09
N PRO A 68 -34.46 -7.04 -6.23
CA PRO A 68 -33.37 -7.34 -5.31
C PRO A 68 -33.85 -8.13 -4.09
N GLY A 69 -33.13 -9.23 -3.81
CA GLY A 69 -33.15 -9.94 -2.53
C GLY A 69 -33.62 -11.38 -2.65
N GLN A 70 -32.67 -12.30 -2.89
CA GLN A 70 -32.52 -13.63 -2.27
C GLN A 70 -31.29 -14.30 -2.91
N TRP A 71 -30.18 -14.45 -2.19
CA TRP A 71 -29.04 -15.26 -2.65
C TRP A 71 -28.88 -16.48 -1.75
N TYR A 72 -29.09 -17.66 -2.33
CA TYR A 72 -28.75 -18.96 -1.76
C TYR A 72 -27.24 -19.20 -1.92
N GLN A 73 -26.56 -19.64 -0.86
CA GLN A 73 -25.16 -20.08 -0.93
C GLN A 73 -25.07 -21.58 -1.23
N PRO A 74 -24.31 -22.03 -2.25
CA PRO A 74 -23.97 -23.43 -2.42
C PRO A 74 -22.73 -23.82 -1.57
N PRO A 75 -22.63 -25.08 -1.10
CA PRO A 75 -21.54 -25.52 -0.22
C PRO A 75 -20.20 -25.71 -0.97
N PRO A 76 -19.05 -25.60 -0.27
CA PRO A 76 -17.72 -25.56 -0.89
C PRO A 76 -17.15 -26.95 -1.20
N GLY A 77 -16.63 -27.16 -2.42
CA GLY A 77 -15.83 -28.34 -2.74
C GLY A 77 -15.39 -28.48 -4.21
N GLN A 78 -14.06 -28.60 -4.38
CA GLN A 78 -13.32 -29.17 -5.52
C GLN A 78 -13.26 -28.37 -6.83
N TRP A 79 -12.16 -27.61 -7.01
CA TRP A 79 -11.71 -27.14 -8.32
C TRP A 79 -10.55 -28.02 -8.82
N HIS A 80 -10.75 -28.68 -9.96
CA HIS A 80 -9.67 -29.20 -10.81
C HIS A 80 -9.45 -28.23 -11.98
N PRO A 81 -8.21 -28.01 -12.44
CA PRO A 81 -7.95 -27.18 -13.62
C PRO A 81 -8.40 -27.91 -14.90
N PRO A 82 -9.00 -27.22 -15.89
CA PRO A 82 -9.32 -27.81 -17.19
C PRO A 82 -8.03 -28.04 -18.03
N PRO A 83 -8.01 -29.02 -18.95
CA PRO A 83 -6.85 -29.29 -19.79
C PRO A 83 -6.61 -28.18 -20.83
N ALA A 84 -5.33 -27.98 -21.18
CA ALA A 84 -4.87 -26.94 -22.10
C ALA A 84 -5.45 -27.08 -23.52
N GLY A 85 -6.23 -26.08 -23.93
CA GLY A 85 -6.67 -25.89 -25.31
C GLY A 85 -5.65 -25.10 -26.13
N GLN A 86 -5.29 -25.63 -27.29
CA GLN A 86 -4.36 -25.06 -28.26
C GLN A 86 -4.94 -23.78 -28.91
N TRP A 87 -4.21 -22.67 -28.82
CA TRP A 87 -4.50 -21.48 -29.63
C TRP A 87 -3.66 -21.52 -30.92
N GLN A 88 -4.33 -21.62 -32.07
CA GLN A 88 -3.72 -21.44 -33.39
C GLN A 88 -3.65 -19.95 -33.73
N GLN A 89 -2.52 -19.51 -34.29
CA GLN A 89 -2.31 -18.13 -34.72
C GLN A 89 -3.04 -17.83 -36.05
N PRO A 90 -3.65 -16.64 -36.22
CA PRO A 90 -4.10 -16.18 -37.54
C PRO A 90 -2.92 -15.73 -38.42
N PRO A 91 -3.02 -15.83 -39.76
CA PRO A 91 -1.92 -15.56 -40.68
C PRO A 91 -1.55 -14.06 -40.77
N PRO A 92 -0.27 -13.71 -41.02
CA PRO A 92 0.18 -12.33 -41.05
C PRO A 92 -0.32 -11.57 -42.28
N GLY A 93 -1.16 -10.56 -42.04
CA GLY A 93 -1.57 -9.54 -43.00
C GLY A 93 -0.62 -8.34 -43.02
N GLN A 94 -0.43 -7.80 -44.22
CA GLN A 94 0.62 -6.88 -44.64
C GLN A 94 0.49 -5.47 -44.04
N TRP A 95 1.56 -4.97 -43.43
CA TRP A 95 1.79 -3.53 -43.25
C TRP A 95 3.06 -3.15 -44.02
N GLN A 96 2.89 -2.31 -45.04
CA GLN A 96 3.96 -1.79 -45.88
C GLN A 96 4.79 -0.76 -45.11
N ARG A 97 6.12 -0.90 -45.16
CA ARG A 97 7.09 0.10 -44.68
C ARG A 97 7.14 1.29 -45.64
N PRO A 98 7.17 2.54 -45.16
CA PRO A 98 7.62 3.67 -45.98
C PRO A 98 9.15 3.59 -46.21
N PRO A 99 9.68 4.15 -47.31
CA PRO A 99 11.08 4.05 -47.68
C PRO A 99 12.01 4.85 -46.74
N PRO A 100 13.29 4.46 -46.58
CA PRO A 100 14.22 5.17 -45.73
C PRO A 100 14.68 6.49 -46.37
N GLU A 101 14.35 7.61 -45.74
CA GLU A 101 14.97 8.90 -46.02
C GLU A 101 16.41 8.95 -45.48
N GLN A 102 17.28 9.54 -46.30
CA GLN A 102 18.72 9.64 -46.13
C GLN A 102 19.09 10.63 -45.01
N TRP A 103 19.59 10.13 -43.88
CA TRP A 103 20.40 10.94 -42.97
C TRP A 103 21.89 10.75 -43.27
N GLN A 104 22.54 11.87 -43.59
CA GLN A 104 23.94 11.97 -43.94
C GLN A 104 24.84 11.55 -42.77
N GLN A 105 25.83 10.70 -43.07
CA GLN A 105 26.87 10.28 -42.15
C GLN A 105 27.81 11.45 -41.82
N THR A 106 27.83 11.91 -40.57
CA THR A 106 28.95 12.69 -40.04
C THR A 106 30.01 11.73 -39.48
N ARG A 107 31.19 11.70 -40.10
CA ARG A 107 32.35 10.94 -39.61
C ARG A 107 32.89 11.54 -38.29
N PRO A 108 33.44 10.73 -37.37
CA PRO A 108 34.24 11.24 -36.26
C PRO A 108 35.59 11.80 -36.75
N PRO A 109 36.18 12.79 -36.05
CA PRO A 109 37.45 13.41 -36.45
C PRO A 109 38.65 12.47 -36.25
N PRO A 110 39.75 12.66 -37.02
CA PRO A 110 40.95 11.83 -36.93
C PRO A 110 41.80 12.15 -35.68
N PRO A 111 42.63 11.21 -35.22
CA PRO A 111 43.54 11.40 -34.09
C PRO A 111 44.74 12.32 -34.44
N PRO A 112 45.34 13.00 -33.44
CA PRO A 112 46.51 13.86 -33.65
C PRO A 112 47.79 13.07 -33.98
N PRO A 113 48.79 13.69 -34.63
CA PRO A 113 49.98 13.03 -35.14
C PRO A 113 50.97 12.61 -34.03
N PRO A 114 51.83 11.59 -34.27
CA PRO A 114 52.82 11.13 -33.30
C PRO A 114 53.99 12.10 -33.22
N TYR A 115 54.30 12.59 -32.01
CA TYR A 115 55.54 13.31 -31.75
C TYR A 115 56.73 12.35 -31.75
N GLY A 116 57.69 12.63 -32.62
CA GLY A 116 58.95 11.93 -32.74
C GLY A 116 59.85 12.11 -31.53
N SER A 117 60.61 11.05 -31.26
CA SER A 117 61.60 10.89 -30.21
C SER A 117 62.91 11.62 -30.50
N ARG A 118 63.54 12.20 -29.47
CA ARG A 118 65.01 12.27 -29.22
C ARG A 118 65.32 12.89 -27.83
N PRO A 119 66.52 12.70 -27.26
CA PRO A 119 66.67 12.07 -25.94
C PRO A 119 67.39 12.93 -24.88
N ASN A 120 67.31 12.46 -23.63
CA ASN A 120 67.97 12.96 -22.42
C ASN A 120 67.56 14.37 -21.94
N ASP A 121 66.75 14.40 -20.88
CA ASP A 121 67.14 15.02 -19.60
C ASP A 121 66.12 14.61 -18.53
N ALA A 122 66.61 14.11 -17.40
CA ALA A 122 65.78 13.70 -16.27
C ALA A 122 65.08 14.94 -15.66
N PRO A 123 63.76 14.90 -15.39
CA PRO A 123 63.08 16.03 -14.77
C PRO A 123 63.50 16.19 -13.28
N PRO A 124 63.59 17.44 -12.78
CA PRO A 124 64.01 17.73 -11.41
C PRO A 124 62.95 17.31 -10.37
N PRO A 125 63.32 17.13 -9.09
CA PRO A 125 62.37 16.77 -8.04
C PRO A 125 61.37 17.91 -7.81
N VAL A 126 60.08 17.59 -7.90
CA VAL A 126 58.98 18.54 -7.67
C VAL A 126 58.83 18.81 -6.16
N PRO A 127 58.69 20.07 -5.72
CA PRO A 127 58.51 20.43 -4.31
C PRO A 127 57.22 19.84 -3.73
N THR A 128 57.31 19.27 -2.53
CA THR A 128 56.19 18.74 -1.74
C THR A 128 55.36 19.87 -1.11
N SER A 129 54.66 20.69 -1.91
CA SER A 129 53.65 21.63 -1.39
C SER A 129 52.67 22.11 -2.46
N SER A 130 51.96 21.19 -3.10
CA SER A 130 50.72 21.47 -3.82
C SER A 130 49.98 20.16 -4.09
N ARG A 131 49.68 19.40 -3.02
CA ARG A 131 48.56 18.47 -3.04
C ARG A 131 47.31 19.34 -2.91
N PRO A 132 46.39 19.38 -3.88
CA PRO A 132 45.06 19.90 -3.61
C PRO A 132 44.56 19.15 -2.38
N GLY A 133 44.30 19.88 -1.29
CA GLY A 133 43.78 19.28 -0.08
C GLY A 133 42.59 18.40 -0.45
N GLU A 134 42.56 17.19 0.06
CA GLU A 134 41.33 16.41 0.13
C GLU A 134 40.34 17.27 0.91
N THR A 135 39.57 18.08 0.19
CA THR A 135 38.27 18.53 0.66
C THR A 135 37.48 17.25 0.82
N SER A 136 37.43 16.72 2.03
CA SER A 136 36.38 15.80 2.43
C SER A 136 35.06 16.39 1.91
N PRO A 137 34.27 15.67 1.10
CA PRO A 137 32.89 16.06 0.92
C PRO A 137 32.18 15.73 2.24
N ALA A 138 32.25 16.67 3.19
CA ALA A 138 31.26 16.71 4.25
C ALA A 138 29.92 17.06 3.58
N ALA A 139 28.93 16.19 3.80
CA ALA A 139 27.52 16.33 3.40
C ALA A 139 27.20 16.14 1.91
N GLN A 140 27.49 14.96 1.34
CA GLN A 140 26.55 14.40 0.36
C GLN A 140 25.52 13.61 1.16
N GLY A 141 24.25 14.00 1.07
CA GLY A 141 23.15 13.15 1.51
C GLY A 141 23.24 11.77 0.87
N PRO A 142 22.45 10.79 1.34
CA PRO A 142 22.48 9.45 0.76
C PRO A 142 22.27 9.56 -0.75
N GLY A 143 23.08 8.85 -1.55
CA GLY A 143 23.00 8.90 -3.01
C GLY A 143 21.55 8.67 -3.45
N VAL A 144 20.90 9.69 -4.00
CA VAL A 144 19.52 9.57 -4.47
C VAL A 144 19.57 8.87 -5.82
N TYR A 145 18.94 7.70 -5.92
CA TYR A 145 18.93 6.91 -7.16
C TYR A 145 17.63 7.02 -7.94
N TRP A 146 16.57 7.58 -7.35
CA TRP A 146 15.32 7.88 -8.06
C TRP A 146 14.56 9.05 -7.42
N ARG A 147 13.99 9.89 -8.29
CA ARG A 147 12.97 10.90 -7.99
C ARG A 147 11.96 10.87 -9.15
N PRO A 148 10.64 10.89 -8.88
CA PRO A 148 9.65 11.06 -9.94
C PRO A 148 9.73 12.49 -10.50
N ASN A 149 9.40 12.64 -11.78
CA ASN A 149 9.23 13.94 -12.42
C ASN A 149 7.84 14.52 -12.13
N PHE A 150 7.77 15.58 -11.33
CA PHE A 150 6.52 16.30 -11.04
C PHE A 150 6.32 17.53 -11.95
N SER A 151 6.83 17.50 -13.18
CA SER A 151 6.62 18.58 -14.14
C SER A 151 5.17 18.62 -14.61
N ALA A 152 4.54 19.79 -14.55
CA ALA A 152 3.19 20.03 -15.09
C ALA A 152 3.06 19.75 -16.60
N GLY A 153 4.17 19.59 -17.32
CA GLY A 153 4.19 19.28 -18.75
C GLY A 153 4.04 17.80 -19.09
N ILE A 154 4.02 16.90 -18.11
CA ILE A 154 3.86 15.46 -18.33
C ILE A 154 2.61 14.92 -17.61
N PRO A 155 1.97 13.85 -18.11
CA PRO A 155 0.85 13.25 -17.41
C PRO A 155 1.32 12.49 -16.16
N VAL A 156 0.47 12.45 -15.12
CA VAL A 156 0.72 11.67 -13.89
C VAL A 156 1.01 10.19 -14.21
N SER A 157 0.40 9.68 -15.29
CA SER A 157 0.53 8.30 -15.75
C SER A 157 1.94 7.90 -16.20
N GLU A 158 2.86 8.85 -16.42
CA GLU A 158 4.26 8.56 -16.72
C GLU A 158 5.03 8.02 -15.51
N GLU A 159 4.73 8.51 -14.30
CA GLU A 159 5.42 8.11 -13.06
C GLU A 159 4.59 7.14 -12.22
N PHE A 160 3.26 7.22 -12.31
CA PHE A 160 2.33 6.44 -11.49
C PHE A 160 1.24 5.77 -12.32
N GLU A 161 0.95 4.51 -12.04
CA GLU A 161 -0.32 3.92 -12.45
C GLU A 161 -1.46 4.50 -11.60
N GLN A 162 -2.54 4.95 -12.26
CA GLN A 162 -3.75 5.46 -11.62
C GLN A 162 -4.77 4.31 -11.52
N LYS A 163 -4.94 3.76 -10.31
CA LYS A 163 -6.00 2.76 -10.05
C LYS A 163 -7.36 3.47 -10.10
N GLN A 164 -8.35 2.80 -10.68
CA GLN A 164 -9.67 3.38 -10.95
C GLN A 164 -10.79 2.50 -10.38
N GLY A 165 -11.97 3.10 -10.18
CA GLY A 165 -13.14 2.41 -9.66
C GLY A 165 -13.22 2.37 -8.14
N HIS A 166 -14.23 1.65 -7.66
CA HIS A 166 -14.48 1.38 -6.24
C HIS A 166 -13.77 0.14 -5.68
N GLY A 167 -12.95 -0.53 -6.51
CA GLY A 167 -12.37 -1.82 -6.18
C GLY A 167 -13.36 -2.97 -6.33
N ASP A 168 -12.82 -4.19 -6.31
CA ASP A 168 -13.58 -5.43 -6.35
C ASP A 168 -13.15 -6.36 -5.19
N PRO A 169 -14.04 -6.67 -4.23
CA PRO A 169 -15.40 -6.12 -4.07
C PRO A 169 -15.40 -4.63 -3.74
N TRP A 170 -16.57 -3.99 -3.90
CA TRP A 170 -16.77 -2.55 -3.68
C TRP A 170 -16.21 -2.05 -2.34
N GLY A 171 -15.64 -0.85 -2.36
CA GLY A 171 -15.06 -0.15 -1.21
C GLY A 171 -13.62 -0.56 -0.91
N TRP A 172 -12.89 -1.11 -1.88
CA TRP A 172 -11.47 -1.52 -1.77
C TRP A 172 -11.18 -2.46 -0.58
N GLY A 173 -12.20 -3.21 -0.13
CA GLY A 173 -12.18 -4.02 1.08
C GLY A 173 -12.57 -3.27 2.36
N ASN A 174 -12.35 -1.96 2.39
CA ASN A 174 -12.43 -1.09 3.56
C ASN A 174 -13.77 -0.34 3.71
N ASN A 175 -14.79 -0.66 2.91
CA ASN A 175 -16.04 0.10 2.81
C ASN A 175 -15.80 1.59 2.45
N GLU A 176 -14.76 1.85 1.65
CA GLU A 176 -14.42 3.18 1.13
C GLU A 176 -15.54 3.73 0.22
N LEU A 177 -15.76 5.05 0.24
CA LEU A 177 -16.87 5.71 -0.45
C LEU A 177 -16.54 6.09 -1.91
N GLN A 178 -15.27 6.38 -2.19
CA GLN A 178 -14.86 7.06 -3.40
C GLN A 178 -14.68 6.14 -4.60
N ASN A 179 -15.08 6.66 -5.76
CA ASN A 179 -14.62 6.18 -7.05
C ASN A 179 -13.22 6.78 -7.32
N TYR A 180 -12.17 5.96 -7.37
CA TYR A 180 -10.87 6.45 -7.83
C TYR A 180 -10.90 6.69 -9.34
N THR A 181 -10.30 7.78 -9.82
CA THR A 181 -10.30 8.13 -11.24
C THR A 181 -8.89 8.47 -11.74
N ALA A 182 -8.72 8.52 -13.06
CA ALA A 182 -7.53 9.06 -13.70
C ALA A 182 -7.71 10.55 -14.10
N GLU A 183 -8.79 11.21 -13.66
CA GLU A 183 -9.12 12.57 -14.07
C GLU A 183 -8.10 13.59 -13.53
N PRO A 184 -7.73 14.62 -14.30
CA PRO A 184 -6.85 15.69 -13.84
C PRO A 184 -7.39 16.48 -12.65
N SER A 185 -8.69 16.38 -12.35
CA SER A 185 -9.30 16.97 -11.15
C SER A 185 -8.94 16.23 -9.86
N ASN A 186 -8.54 14.96 -9.95
CA ASN A 186 -8.21 14.10 -8.81
C ASN A 186 -6.70 13.89 -8.64
N SER A 187 -5.90 13.93 -9.70
CA SER A 187 -4.43 13.92 -9.58
C SER A 187 -3.76 14.74 -10.67
N PHE A 188 -2.86 15.64 -10.27
CA PHE A 188 -2.17 16.54 -11.20
C PHE A 188 -0.84 17.05 -10.63
N TYR A 189 0.03 17.52 -11.52
CA TYR A 189 1.25 18.22 -11.16
C TYR A 189 1.04 19.74 -11.19
N THR A 190 1.57 20.45 -10.20
CA THR A 190 1.50 21.91 -10.14
C THR A 190 2.65 22.56 -10.91
N PRO A 191 2.52 23.83 -11.36
CA PRO A 191 3.61 24.53 -12.04
C PRO A 191 4.91 24.67 -11.23
N ASP A 192 4.82 24.62 -9.90
CA ASP A 192 5.95 24.67 -8.96
C ASP A 192 6.51 23.28 -8.59
N GLY A 193 6.13 22.23 -9.31
CA GLY A 193 6.77 20.91 -9.23
C GLY A 193 6.29 20.04 -8.08
N LYS A 194 5.00 20.11 -7.72
CA LYS A 194 4.38 19.25 -6.70
C LYS A 194 3.39 18.30 -7.34
N LEU A 195 3.15 17.15 -6.70
CA LEU A 195 2.05 16.26 -7.03
C LEU A 195 0.90 16.49 -6.04
N VAL A 196 -0.31 16.68 -6.55
CA VAL A 196 -1.53 16.81 -5.74
C VAL A 196 -2.44 15.61 -6.02
N LEU A 197 -2.92 14.96 -4.96
CA LEU A 197 -4.04 14.03 -5.00
C LEU A 197 -5.21 14.70 -4.29
N ARG A 198 -6.32 14.89 -5.00
CA ARG A 198 -7.49 15.60 -4.55
C ARG A 198 -8.69 14.66 -4.42
N ALA A 199 -9.16 14.48 -3.19
CA ALA A 199 -10.46 13.91 -2.94
C ALA A 199 -11.53 15.00 -3.08
N VAL A 200 -12.55 14.76 -3.90
CA VAL A 200 -13.67 15.67 -4.13
C VAL A 200 -14.94 15.06 -3.56
N SER A 201 -15.54 15.82 -2.64
CA SER A 201 -16.69 15.48 -1.84
C SER A 201 -17.91 16.28 -2.30
N ARG A 202 -18.93 15.61 -2.84
CA ARG A 202 -20.20 16.18 -3.36
C ARG A 202 -21.39 15.27 -3.04
N PRO A 203 -21.80 15.12 -1.77
CA PRO A 203 -22.82 14.14 -1.36
C PRO A 203 -24.17 14.32 -2.07
N ALA A 204 -24.53 15.55 -2.44
CA ALA A 204 -25.77 15.87 -3.14
C ALA A 204 -25.71 15.70 -4.68
N HIS A 205 -24.59 15.22 -5.23
CA HIS A 205 -24.45 15.03 -6.67
C HIS A 205 -25.44 13.95 -7.18
N PRO A 206 -26.18 14.20 -8.29
CA PRO A 206 -27.22 13.30 -8.77
C PRO A 206 -26.66 11.98 -9.32
N ASP A 207 -25.44 12.00 -9.87
CA ASP A 207 -24.71 10.80 -10.25
C ASP A 207 -23.95 10.24 -9.02
N PRO A 208 -24.28 9.02 -8.55
CA PRO A 208 -23.64 8.38 -7.40
C PRO A 208 -22.12 8.23 -7.52
N GLU A 209 -21.61 8.00 -8.74
CA GLU A 209 -20.18 7.79 -9.02
C GLU A 209 -19.36 9.08 -8.91
N ALA A 210 -20.03 10.22 -9.08
CA ALA A 210 -19.45 11.54 -9.02
C ALA A 210 -19.65 12.23 -7.65
N ARG A 211 -20.38 11.60 -6.72
CA ARG A 211 -20.52 12.08 -5.34
C ARG A 211 -19.18 12.11 -4.64
N TRP A 212 -18.39 11.06 -4.81
CA TRP A 212 -17.12 10.84 -4.14
C TRP A 212 -16.08 10.44 -5.17
N THR A 213 -15.15 11.34 -5.50
CA THR A 213 -14.05 11.01 -6.42
C THR A 213 -12.71 11.27 -5.77
N SER A 214 -11.69 10.49 -6.10
CA SER A 214 -10.34 10.68 -5.60
C SER A 214 -9.29 10.06 -6.52
N ALA A 215 -8.03 10.06 -6.10
CA ALA A 215 -6.94 9.36 -6.78
C ALA A 215 -6.30 8.29 -5.88
N ARG A 216 -5.90 7.19 -6.51
CA ARG A 216 -5.03 6.14 -5.94
C ARG A 216 -3.92 5.83 -6.93
N LEU A 217 -2.70 6.17 -6.55
CA LEU A 217 -1.52 6.11 -7.38
C LEU A 217 -0.60 4.99 -6.91
N VAL A 218 -0.02 4.24 -7.86
CA VAL A 218 1.01 3.23 -7.62
C VAL A 218 2.24 3.59 -8.45
N SER A 219 3.42 3.69 -7.85
CA SER A 219 4.63 4.05 -8.59
C SER A 219 4.96 3.02 -9.68
N ARG A 220 5.35 3.50 -10.85
CA ARG A 220 5.88 2.62 -11.92
C ARG A 220 7.23 2.04 -11.57
N ARG A 221 7.99 2.71 -10.69
CA ARG A 221 9.26 2.23 -10.14
C ARG A 221 9.02 1.38 -8.89
N THR A 222 9.76 0.28 -8.73
CA THR A 222 9.85 -0.42 -7.44
C THR A 222 10.98 0.16 -6.59
N LEU A 223 11.08 -0.25 -5.32
CA LEU A 223 12.20 0.15 -4.47
C LEU A 223 13.56 -0.30 -5.04
N ALA A 224 13.58 -1.43 -5.76
CA ALA A 224 14.67 -1.94 -6.59
C ALA A 224 16.01 -2.24 -5.88
N ARG A 225 16.08 -2.07 -4.55
CA ARG A 225 17.29 -2.31 -3.75
C ARG A 225 16.95 -3.04 -2.46
N PRO A 226 17.84 -3.95 -1.99
CA PRO A 226 17.65 -4.65 -0.73
C PRO A 226 17.89 -3.77 0.50
N ASP A 227 18.56 -2.63 0.31
CA ASP A 227 18.79 -1.61 1.33
C ASP A 227 18.48 -0.24 0.74
N GLY A 228 17.89 0.66 1.52
CA GLY A 228 17.62 2.01 1.07
C GLY A 228 16.72 2.81 2.01
N CYS A 229 16.34 3.99 1.53
CA CYS A 229 15.40 4.88 2.21
C CYS A 229 14.45 5.53 1.20
N LEU A 230 13.17 5.49 1.51
CA LEU A 230 12.09 6.20 0.83
C LEU A 230 11.74 7.42 1.67
N THR A 231 11.81 8.61 1.08
CA THR A 231 11.46 9.86 1.77
C THR A 231 10.40 10.61 0.98
N ALA A 232 9.38 11.10 1.69
CA ALA A 232 8.37 12.00 1.16
C ALA A 232 8.17 13.23 2.06
N TRP A 233 7.87 14.38 1.44
CA TRP A 233 7.43 15.59 2.16
C TRP A 233 5.97 15.85 1.81
N LEU A 234 5.08 15.65 2.78
CA LEU A 234 3.64 15.58 2.56
C LEU A 234 2.90 16.63 3.39
N THR A 235 1.97 17.35 2.79
CA THR A 235 0.88 18.01 3.53
C THR A 235 -0.35 17.15 3.37
N LEU A 236 -0.82 16.55 4.47
CA LEU A 236 -1.97 15.64 4.45
C LEU A 236 -3.26 16.40 4.82
N PRO A 237 -4.39 16.14 4.16
CA PRO A 237 -5.66 16.71 4.58
C PRO A 237 -6.10 16.07 5.90
N CYS A 238 -6.46 16.89 6.89
CA CYS A 238 -7.00 16.44 8.16
C CYS A 238 -8.44 16.93 8.30
N ALA A 239 -9.40 16.07 7.99
CA ALA A 239 -10.82 16.36 8.13
C ALA A 239 -11.62 15.10 8.47
N GLU A 240 -12.81 15.30 9.02
CA GLU A 240 -13.77 14.23 9.30
C GLU A 240 -14.07 13.44 8.01
N GLY A 241 -14.08 12.10 8.09
CA GLY A 241 -14.38 11.23 6.95
C GLY A 241 -13.31 11.20 5.84
N ILE A 242 -12.15 11.83 6.03
CA ILE A 242 -11.02 11.82 5.08
C ILE A 242 -9.91 10.91 5.62
N TRP A 243 -9.33 10.07 4.75
CA TRP A 243 -8.28 9.11 5.06
C TRP A 243 -7.16 9.13 4.00
N PRO A 244 -6.19 10.05 4.09
CA PRO A 244 -5.01 10.05 3.25
C PRO A 244 -4.00 8.98 3.69
N ALA A 245 -3.34 8.35 2.71
CA ALA A 245 -2.34 7.33 2.95
C ALA A 245 -1.10 7.48 2.05
N PHE A 246 0.06 7.24 2.63
CA PHE A 246 1.35 7.03 1.97
C PHE A 246 1.93 5.71 2.48
N TRP A 247 2.03 4.74 1.59
CA TRP A 247 2.17 3.33 1.94
C TRP A 247 2.80 2.54 0.81
N MET A 248 2.96 1.23 0.99
CA MET A 248 3.65 0.37 0.04
C MET A 248 3.06 -1.02 0.02
N LEU A 249 3.06 -1.61 -1.18
CA LEU A 249 2.68 -2.99 -1.44
C LEU A 249 3.67 -3.64 -2.41
N PRO A 250 3.81 -4.98 -2.39
CA PRO A 250 4.42 -5.72 -3.47
C PRO A 250 3.87 -5.34 -4.85
N ARG A 251 4.72 -5.38 -5.89
CA ARG A 251 4.26 -5.23 -7.27
C ARG A 251 3.29 -6.35 -7.64
N GLU A 252 2.23 -5.98 -8.36
CA GLU A 252 1.27 -6.96 -8.90
C GLU A 252 1.90 -7.89 -9.94
N PRO A 253 1.47 -9.17 -9.99
CA PRO A 253 0.52 -9.80 -9.08
C PRO A 253 1.16 -10.17 -7.73
N PHE A 254 0.40 -10.02 -6.65
CA PHE A 254 0.81 -10.42 -5.29
C PHE A 254 -0.36 -11.02 -4.52
N VAL A 255 -0.07 -11.71 -3.42
CA VAL A 255 -1.09 -12.31 -2.54
C VAL A 255 -1.21 -11.51 -1.25
N TRP A 256 -2.21 -10.64 -1.20
CA TRP A 256 -2.57 -9.91 0.02
C TRP A 256 -3.26 -10.84 1.04
N PRO A 257 -2.98 -10.72 2.35
CA PRO A 257 -1.99 -9.87 3.01
C PRO A 257 -0.62 -10.54 3.18
N HIS A 258 -0.49 -11.81 2.82
CA HIS A 258 0.68 -12.63 3.13
C HIS A 258 2.00 -12.08 2.60
N GLU A 259 1.97 -11.40 1.46
CA GLU A 259 3.19 -10.84 0.86
C GLU A 259 3.61 -9.48 1.45
N GLY A 260 2.84 -8.96 2.41
CA GLY A 260 3.18 -7.78 3.19
C GLY A 260 2.51 -6.49 2.72
N GLU A 261 2.35 -5.56 3.66
CA GLU A 261 1.90 -4.19 3.47
C GLU A 261 2.59 -3.30 4.53
N VAL A 262 3.04 -2.12 4.12
CA VAL A 262 3.73 -1.14 4.97
C VAL A 262 3.06 0.21 4.80
N ASP A 263 2.54 0.73 5.90
CA ASP A 263 1.93 2.05 5.94
C ASP A 263 2.90 3.01 6.62
N ILE A 264 3.34 4.02 5.88
CA ILE A 264 4.34 4.98 6.36
C ILE A 264 3.62 6.13 7.04
N ALA A 265 2.57 6.63 6.37
CA ALA A 265 1.70 7.64 6.92
C ALA A 265 0.23 7.38 6.59
N GLU A 266 -0.57 7.19 7.64
CA GLU A 266 -2.03 7.18 7.59
C GLU A 266 -2.61 8.05 8.69
N THR A 267 -3.59 8.89 8.35
CA THR A 267 -4.41 9.61 9.33
C THR A 267 -5.85 9.54 8.86
N TRP A 268 -6.80 9.64 9.78
CA TRP A 268 -8.21 9.70 9.42
C TRP A 268 -8.97 10.60 10.37
N ASN A 269 -10.18 10.99 9.96
CA ASN A 269 -11.09 11.80 10.77
C ASN A 269 -10.51 13.13 11.29
N GLY A 270 -9.42 13.60 10.68
CA GLY A 270 -8.76 14.86 11.03
C GLY A 270 -8.13 14.88 12.42
N ASP A 271 -7.82 13.72 13.00
CA ASP A 271 -7.24 13.61 14.34
C ASP A 271 -5.76 14.06 14.42
N CYS A 272 -5.13 14.25 13.26
CA CYS A 272 -3.70 14.59 13.14
C CYS A 272 -2.79 13.53 13.80
N GLN A 273 -3.27 12.30 13.91
CA GLN A 273 -2.51 11.14 14.35
C GLN A 273 -2.02 10.38 13.12
N ASN A 274 -0.70 10.26 13.00
CA ASN A 274 -0.09 9.37 12.04
C ASN A 274 -0.09 7.94 12.57
N HIS A 275 -0.52 6.99 11.76
CA HIS A 275 -0.41 5.56 12.01
C HIS A 275 0.66 5.01 11.07
N SER A 276 1.73 4.49 11.66
CA SER A 276 2.73 3.69 10.94
C SER A 276 2.42 2.23 11.19
N CYS A 277 2.26 1.45 10.13
CA CYS A 277 1.78 0.08 10.23
C CYS A 277 2.64 -0.92 9.45
N LEU A 278 2.59 -2.18 9.89
CA LEU A 278 3.13 -3.33 9.18
C LEU A 278 2.11 -4.48 9.26
N HIS A 279 1.72 -4.99 8.10
CA HIS A 279 0.70 -6.03 7.96
C HIS A 279 1.21 -7.21 7.14
N TRP A 280 0.95 -8.45 7.60
CA TRP A 280 1.28 -9.68 6.84
C TRP A 280 0.33 -10.86 7.15
N GLY A 281 -0.84 -10.54 7.70
CA GLY A 281 -1.86 -11.48 8.12
C GLY A 281 -3.26 -10.95 7.84
N PHE A 282 -4.25 -11.83 7.89
CA PHE A 282 -5.64 -11.42 7.82
C PHE A 282 -6.06 -10.78 9.14
N PHE A 283 -7.04 -9.88 9.11
CA PHE A 283 -7.56 -9.30 10.34
C PHE A 283 -8.48 -10.29 11.08
N THR A 284 -7.88 -11.26 11.76
CA THR A 284 -8.55 -12.27 12.60
C THR A 284 -7.88 -12.34 13.97
N PRO A 285 -8.53 -12.88 15.01
CA PRO A 285 -7.89 -13.07 16.31
C PRO A 285 -6.57 -13.86 16.25
N GLU A 286 -6.49 -14.84 15.34
CA GLU A 286 -5.31 -15.68 15.14
C GLU A 286 -4.14 -14.88 14.54
N ASP A 287 -4.44 -13.97 13.62
CA ASP A 287 -3.46 -13.17 12.89
C ASP A 287 -3.26 -11.77 13.50
N ALA A 288 -3.92 -11.42 14.62
CA ALA A 288 -3.75 -10.13 15.29
C ALA A 288 -2.28 -9.73 15.53
N PRO A 289 -1.36 -10.63 15.93
CA PRO A 289 0.07 -10.28 16.07
C PRO A 289 0.77 -9.89 14.75
N LYS A 290 0.11 -10.09 13.61
CA LYS A 290 0.58 -9.74 12.26
C LYS A 290 0.10 -8.35 11.80
N HIS A 291 -0.49 -7.58 12.70
CA HIS A 291 -0.86 -6.19 12.49
C HIS A 291 -0.19 -5.34 13.56
N LEU A 292 0.94 -4.73 13.20
CA LEU A 292 1.70 -3.89 14.10
C LEU A 292 1.46 -2.42 13.75
N VAL A 293 1.23 -1.60 14.75
CA VAL A 293 0.95 -0.17 14.60
C VAL A 293 1.69 0.68 15.62
N ARG A 294 2.06 1.90 15.22
CA ARG A 294 2.43 2.99 16.13
C ARG A 294 1.77 4.29 15.73
N GLN A 295 1.27 5.00 16.74
CA GLN A 295 0.69 6.32 16.59
C GLN A 295 1.71 7.40 16.89
N THR A 296 1.78 8.43 16.04
CA THR A 296 2.58 9.63 16.26
C THR A 296 1.70 10.86 16.05
N HIS A 297 1.59 11.72 17.07
CA HIS A 297 0.83 12.96 16.95
C HIS A 297 1.60 14.03 16.18
N VAL A 298 1.00 14.56 15.11
CA VAL A 298 1.58 15.63 14.29
C VAL A 298 0.56 16.77 14.20
N PRO A 299 0.52 17.67 15.20
CA PRO A 299 -0.57 18.65 15.37
C PRO A 299 -0.74 19.63 14.20
N ASP A 300 0.31 19.81 13.40
CA ASP A 300 0.36 20.72 12.26
C ASP A 300 0.41 20.00 10.90
N MET A 301 0.03 18.71 10.86
CA MET A 301 0.07 17.85 9.66
C MET A 301 -0.59 18.47 8.43
N ALA A 302 -1.71 19.17 8.60
CA ALA A 302 -2.44 19.83 7.53
C ALA A 302 -1.91 21.23 7.14
N ARG A 303 -0.92 21.76 7.86
CA ARG A 303 -0.48 23.16 7.72
C ARG A 303 0.94 23.31 7.17
N ARG A 304 1.70 22.23 7.06
CA ARG A 304 3.06 22.25 6.53
C ARG A 304 3.40 20.94 5.80
N PRO A 305 4.50 20.89 5.04
CA PRO A 305 5.11 19.63 4.64
C PRO A 305 5.69 18.92 5.88
N VAL A 306 5.16 17.75 6.19
CA VAL A 306 5.73 16.80 7.15
C VAL A 306 6.64 15.85 6.41
N ARG A 307 7.82 15.58 6.96
CA ARG A 307 8.73 14.62 6.36
C ARG A 307 8.47 13.22 6.90
N PHE A 308 8.26 12.27 6.01
CA PHE A 308 8.16 10.85 6.33
C PHE A 308 9.31 10.11 5.66
N ASP A 309 10.02 9.28 6.43
CA ASP A 309 11.05 8.40 5.89
C ASP A 309 10.74 6.95 6.27
N PHE A 310 10.95 6.04 5.32
CA PHE A 310 10.97 4.60 5.55
C PHE A 310 12.30 4.05 5.10
N ALA A 311 13.10 3.55 6.05
CA ALA A 311 14.40 2.96 5.78
C ALA A 311 14.35 1.45 5.98
N TRP A 312 14.93 0.70 5.05
CA TRP A 312 15.03 -0.74 5.14
C TRP A 312 16.49 -1.17 4.98
N ARG A 313 16.90 -2.13 5.82
CA ARG A 313 18.19 -2.80 5.73
C ARG A 313 17.95 -4.30 5.73
N CYS A 314 17.77 -4.86 4.53
CA CYS A 314 17.53 -6.28 4.35
C CYS A 314 18.81 -7.03 3.95
N GLY A 315 19.91 -6.35 3.63
CA GLY A 315 21.27 -6.91 3.60
C GLY A 315 21.45 -8.15 2.70
N GLY A 316 20.61 -8.32 1.68
CA GLY A 316 20.61 -9.54 0.87
C GLY A 316 20.04 -10.79 1.58
N THR A 317 19.36 -10.68 2.72
CA THR A 317 18.48 -11.73 3.27
C THR A 317 17.25 -12.00 2.39
N GLY A 318 17.19 -11.37 1.21
CA GLY A 318 16.49 -11.85 0.03
C GLY A 318 17.08 -13.15 -0.53
N ILE A 319 17.32 -14.16 0.33
CA ILE A 319 17.29 -15.53 -0.18
C ILE A 319 15.87 -15.71 -0.70
N ARG A 320 15.75 -15.64 -2.02
CA ARG A 320 14.57 -16.06 -2.73
C ARG A 320 14.46 -17.54 -2.43
N GLY A 321 13.48 -17.93 -1.61
CA GLY A 321 13.00 -19.30 -1.69
C GLY A 321 12.66 -19.62 -3.15
N GLU A 322 12.52 -20.90 -3.50
CA GLU A 322 12.05 -21.26 -4.85
C GLU A 322 10.70 -20.59 -5.20
N ASP A 323 9.94 -20.18 -4.18
CA ASP A 323 8.68 -19.45 -4.26
C ASP A 323 8.81 -17.91 -4.41
N GLY A 324 10.03 -17.38 -4.41
CA GLY A 324 10.30 -15.94 -4.55
C GLY A 324 9.95 -15.10 -3.32
N LYS A 325 9.76 -15.70 -2.15
CA LYS A 325 9.47 -15.01 -0.88
C LYS A 325 10.74 -14.79 -0.05
N SER A 326 10.70 -13.80 0.84
CA SER A 326 11.76 -13.51 1.80
C SER A 326 11.72 -14.48 2.97
N ALA A 327 12.89 -14.92 3.44
CA ALA A 327 13.03 -15.58 4.74
C ALA A 327 12.76 -14.64 5.94
N GLY A 328 12.53 -13.35 5.69
CA GLY A 328 12.37 -12.31 6.70
C GLY A 328 13.71 -11.80 7.23
N GLY A 329 13.69 -11.21 8.42
CA GLY A 329 14.90 -10.83 9.16
C GLY A 329 15.51 -9.47 8.81
N GLY A 330 15.08 -8.85 7.71
CA GLY A 330 15.46 -7.48 7.36
C GLY A 330 14.95 -6.46 8.37
N ARG A 331 15.66 -5.35 8.55
CA ARG A 331 15.30 -4.30 9.52
C ARG A 331 14.53 -3.18 8.83
N LEU A 332 13.36 -2.84 9.36
CA LEU A 332 12.46 -1.81 8.83
C LEU A 332 12.33 -0.68 9.87
N MET A 333 12.39 0.57 9.42
CA MET A 333 12.35 1.74 10.29
C MET A 333 11.52 2.86 9.69
N TRP A 334 10.62 3.41 10.49
CA TRP A 334 9.78 4.55 10.16
C TRP A 334 10.29 5.79 10.89
N TYR A 335 10.26 6.92 10.21
CA TYR A 335 10.58 8.23 10.76
C TYR A 335 9.51 9.26 10.43
N VAL A 336 9.28 10.16 11.37
CA VAL A 336 8.46 11.37 11.19
C VAL A 336 9.31 12.57 11.60
N ASP A 337 9.47 13.54 10.69
CA ASP A 337 10.36 14.70 10.83
C ASP A 337 11.76 14.31 11.33
N GLY A 338 12.30 13.24 10.75
CA GLY A 338 13.63 12.70 11.06
C GLY A 338 13.72 11.93 12.39
N ARG A 339 12.68 11.87 13.21
CA ARG A 339 12.67 11.10 14.47
C ARG A 339 12.22 9.66 14.22
N PRO A 340 12.93 8.64 14.71
CA PRO A 340 12.47 7.26 14.59
C PRO A 340 11.21 7.05 15.44
N VAL A 341 10.14 6.50 14.85
CA VAL A 341 8.84 6.33 15.51
C VAL A 341 8.43 4.87 15.67
N MET A 342 8.93 3.99 14.80
CA MET A 342 8.66 2.56 14.82
C MET A 342 9.79 1.82 14.14
N ARG A 343 10.19 0.68 14.70
CA ARG A 343 11.07 -0.30 14.06
C ARG A 343 10.40 -1.65 14.03
N ASN A 344 10.69 -2.49 13.04
CA ASN A 344 10.28 -3.89 13.03
C ASN A 344 11.22 -4.74 12.19
N ILE A 345 11.12 -6.05 12.36
CA ILE A 345 11.76 -7.02 11.48
C ILE A 345 10.79 -7.39 10.36
N MET A 346 11.31 -7.45 9.13
CA MET A 346 10.59 -7.97 7.97
C MET A 346 10.11 -9.39 8.27
N PRO A 347 8.79 -9.66 8.25
CA PRO A 347 8.27 -10.98 8.54
C PRO A 347 8.68 -12.00 7.48
N PRO A 348 8.87 -13.28 7.85
CA PRO A 348 9.03 -14.36 6.87
C PRO A 348 7.80 -14.47 5.96
N GLY A 349 8.02 -14.79 4.68
CA GLY A 349 6.97 -14.99 3.70
C GLY A 349 6.52 -13.73 2.95
N THR A 350 6.99 -12.54 3.35
CA THR A 350 6.74 -11.31 2.58
C THR A 350 7.48 -11.32 1.24
N ARG A 351 6.98 -10.55 0.28
CA ARG A 351 7.70 -10.31 -0.98
C ARG A 351 9.01 -9.58 -0.67
N PRO A 352 10.14 -9.88 -1.34
CA PRO A 352 11.36 -9.08 -1.22
C PRO A 352 11.09 -7.59 -1.43
N ILE A 353 11.60 -6.76 -0.52
CA ILE A 353 11.29 -5.32 -0.46
C ILE A 353 11.66 -4.58 -1.76
N GLU A 354 12.65 -5.08 -2.51
CA GLU A 354 13.04 -4.55 -3.82
C GLU A 354 11.92 -4.54 -4.87
N ASP A 355 10.92 -5.43 -4.72
CA ASP A 355 9.81 -5.58 -5.65
C ASP A 355 8.59 -4.74 -5.24
N TRP A 356 8.67 -3.98 -4.15
CA TRP A 356 7.55 -3.19 -3.66
C TRP A 356 7.41 -1.88 -4.43
N CYS A 357 6.17 -1.45 -4.63
CA CYS A 357 5.80 -0.16 -5.18
C CYS A 357 5.35 0.79 -4.07
N ILE A 358 5.43 2.09 -4.36
CA ILE A 358 4.97 3.18 -3.51
C ILE A 358 3.51 3.46 -3.87
N LEU A 359 2.67 3.66 -2.87
CA LEU A 359 1.26 4.01 -3.03
C LEU A 359 0.94 5.34 -2.33
N LEU A 360 0.08 6.12 -2.98
CA LEU A 360 -0.47 7.38 -2.48
C LEU A 360 -1.96 7.40 -2.80
N ASN A 361 -2.81 7.72 -1.82
CA ASN A 361 -4.23 7.95 -2.05
C ASN A 361 -4.85 8.86 -1.00
N VAL A 362 -6.06 9.34 -1.31
CA VAL A 362 -6.96 9.96 -0.34
C VAL A 362 -8.28 9.22 -0.37
N ALA A 363 -8.49 8.29 0.56
CA ALA A 363 -9.76 7.62 0.74
C ALA A 363 -10.77 8.54 1.47
N MET A 364 -12.05 8.24 1.31
CA MET A 364 -13.16 8.89 2.00
C MET A 364 -14.04 7.85 2.67
N GLY A 365 -14.47 8.12 3.89
CA GLY A 365 -15.21 7.16 4.71
C GLY A 365 -14.38 5.91 5.00
N GLY A 366 -15.02 4.75 4.86
CA GLY A 366 -14.40 3.49 5.22
C GLY A 366 -14.42 3.20 6.71
N ASN A 367 -13.89 2.04 7.02
CA ASN A 367 -13.95 1.40 8.32
C ASN A 367 -13.22 2.21 9.42
N VAL A 368 -12.02 2.71 9.14
CA VAL A 368 -11.27 3.62 10.06
C VAL A 368 -12.06 4.88 10.37
N CYS A 369 -12.85 5.38 9.41
CA CYS A 369 -13.65 6.59 9.59
C CYS A 369 -14.93 6.32 10.40
N GLN A 370 -15.23 5.07 10.77
CA GLN A 370 -16.36 4.69 11.61
C GLN A 370 -17.72 5.18 11.06
N GLY A 371 -17.88 5.14 9.74
CA GLY A 371 -19.11 5.56 9.05
C GLY A 371 -19.28 7.07 8.91
N LYS A 372 -18.26 7.87 9.27
CA LYS A 372 -18.27 9.31 9.03
C LYS A 372 -18.02 9.62 7.57
N GLU A 373 -18.80 10.54 7.01
CA GLU A 373 -18.65 11.06 5.66
C GLU A 373 -18.03 12.46 5.69
N PRO A 374 -17.20 12.82 4.70
CA PRO A 374 -16.64 14.16 4.64
C PRO A 374 -17.68 15.21 4.24
N ARG A 375 -17.50 16.45 4.69
CA ARG A 375 -18.30 17.59 4.22
C ARG A 375 -18.01 17.88 2.76
N GLU A 376 -18.98 18.45 2.04
CA GLU A 376 -18.80 18.90 0.66
C GLU A 376 -17.56 19.80 0.51
N GLY A 377 -16.71 19.51 -0.48
CA GLY A 377 -15.46 20.24 -0.67
C GLY A 377 -14.38 19.44 -1.39
N ALA A 378 -13.16 19.96 -1.36
CA ALA A 378 -11.98 19.31 -1.90
C ALA A 378 -10.91 19.18 -0.81
N TYR A 379 -10.23 18.03 -0.76
CA TYR A 379 -9.24 17.69 0.25
C TYR A 379 -7.97 17.20 -0.44
N ASP A 380 -6.89 17.97 -0.30
CA ASP A 380 -5.65 17.76 -1.05
C ASP A 380 -4.59 17.11 -0.17
N LEU A 381 -4.09 15.96 -0.61
CA LEU A 381 -2.77 15.46 -0.24
C LEU A 381 -1.76 16.07 -1.20
N VAL A 382 -0.82 16.85 -0.67
CA VAL A 382 0.22 17.52 -1.47
C VAL A 382 1.57 16.87 -1.21
N VAL A 383 2.15 16.30 -2.25
CA VAL A 383 3.50 15.73 -2.26
C VAL A 383 4.47 16.79 -2.77
N HIS A 384 5.23 17.37 -1.85
CA HIS A 384 6.24 18.40 -2.14
C HIS A 384 7.54 17.82 -2.66
N GLY A 385 7.79 16.54 -2.38
CA GLY A 385 8.93 15.80 -2.88
C GLY A 385 8.81 14.32 -2.51
N LEU A 386 9.38 13.47 -3.35
CA LEU A 386 9.46 12.02 -3.16
C LEU A 386 10.80 11.56 -3.69
N GLN A 387 11.50 10.68 -2.95
CA GLN A 387 12.77 10.16 -3.41
C GLN A 387 13.09 8.78 -2.83
N LEU A 388 13.89 8.03 -3.57
CA LEU A 388 14.57 6.83 -3.10
C LEU A 388 16.08 7.07 -3.05
N ALA A 389 16.71 6.69 -1.94
CA ALA A 389 18.13 6.89 -1.70
C ALA A 389 18.82 5.63 -1.17
N GLU A 390 20.13 5.50 -1.41
CA GLU A 390 20.95 4.34 -1.01
C GLU A 390 21.02 4.12 0.52
N ALA A 391 20.68 5.14 1.31
CA ALA A 391 20.72 5.10 2.78
C ALA A 391 19.75 6.16 3.36
N PRO A 392 19.38 6.07 4.65
CA PRO A 392 18.68 7.17 5.32
C PRO A 392 19.59 8.37 5.55
N GLU A 393 19.00 9.52 5.87
CA GLU A 393 19.75 10.68 6.34
C GLU A 393 20.53 10.35 7.63
N GLY A 394 21.80 10.77 7.68
CA GLY A 394 22.76 10.37 8.72
C GLY A 394 23.41 9.00 8.46
N GLY A 395 23.03 8.32 7.38
CA GLY A 395 23.62 7.06 6.92
C GLY A 395 23.31 5.86 7.82
N TRP A 396 23.92 4.72 7.48
CA TRP A 396 23.68 3.46 8.19
C TRP A 396 24.17 3.49 9.64
N GLY A 397 25.17 4.29 9.99
CA GLY A 397 25.61 4.44 11.39
C GLY A 397 24.51 5.02 12.28
N ARG A 398 23.82 6.07 11.81
CA ARG A 398 22.65 6.63 12.50
C ARG A 398 21.50 5.63 12.54
N PHE A 399 21.23 4.96 11.42
CA PHE A 399 20.20 3.90 11.37
C PHE A 399 20.42 2.83 12.44
N GLU A 400 21.65 2.34 12.61
CA GLU A 400 21.96 1.33 13.64
C GLU A 400 21.79 1.88 15.07
N ASN A 401 22.21 3.12 15.30
CA ASN A 401 21.96 3.77 16.59
C ASN A 401 20.46 3.89 16.86
N ASP A 402 19.69 4.44 15.92
CA ASP A 402 18.25 4.62 16.04
C ASP A 402 17.55 3.27 16.15
N TRP A 403 18.06 2.23 15.46
CA TRP A 403 17.59 0.87 15.60
C TRP A 403 17.62 0.41 17.02
N HIS A 404 18.68 0.64 17.79
CA HIS A 404 18.76 0.18 19.17
C HIS A 404 17.91 0.99 20.16
N HIS A 405 17.52 2.23 19.81
CA HIS A 405 16.79 3.14 20.71
C HIS A 405 15.31 3.36 20.32
N CYS A 406 14.90 2.93 19.13
CA CYS A 406 13.52 3.00 18.68
C CYS A 406 12.68 1.87 19.29
N VAL A 407 11.37 2.07 19.32
CA VAL A 407 10.39 1.12 19.84
C VAL A 407 9.83 0.24 18.72
N ASP A 408 9.48 -0.99 19.07
CA ASP A 408 8.80 -1.89 18.14
C ASP A 408 7.34 -1.45 17.93
N GLY A 409 6.71 -1.93 16.85
CA GLY A 409 5.26 -1.82 16.68
C GLY A 409 4.47 -2.48 17.81
N ALA A 410 3.31 -1.94 18.16
CA ALA A 410 2.37 -2.60 19.08
C ALA A 410 1.32 -3.38 18.28
N VAL A 411 0.84 -4.50 18.83
CA VAL A 411 -0.29 -5.24 18.24
C VAL A 411 -1.52 -4.33 18.22
N MET A 412 -2.18 -4.24 17.07
CA MET A 412 -3.36 -3.42 16.83
C MET A 412 -4.58 -3.87 17.63
#